data_AF-A0A922ZKX2-F1
#
_entry.id   AF-A0A922ZKX2-F1
#
_cell.length_a   1.000
_cell.length_b   1.000
_cell.length_c   1.000
_cell.angle_alpha   90.00
_cell.angle_beta   90.00
_cell.angle_gamma   90.00
#
_symmetry.space_group_name_H-M   'P 1'
#
loop_
_entity.id
_entity.type
_entity.pdbx_description
1 polymer ?
#
loop_
_entity_poly.entity_id
_entity_poly.type
_entity_poly.pdbx_seq_one_letter_code
_entity_poly.pdbx_strand_id
1 'polypeptide(L)'
;MTDTDIKTEQKEAKLTAVEDGLAEFILDGGFDESQQAKDEDVFFWPTSKLPENIKIGDKVCISMELKNKEERIREVKKEKEQELKYAEMRKILEDLIN
;
A
#
# COMPACT_ATOMS: atom_id res chain seq x y z
N MET A 1 -5.85 4.12 27.94
CA MET A 1 -4.83 3.63 26.99
C MET A 1 -5.60 2.86 25.94
N THR A 2 -5.73 3.39 24.72
CA THR A 2 -6.36 2.64 23.63
C THR A 2 -5.27 1.74 23.05
N ASP A 3 -5.30 0.48 23.44
CA ASP A 3 -4.65 -0.60 22.69
C ASP A 3 -5.29 -0.60 21.31
N THR A 4 -4.67 0.12 20.37
CA THR A 4 -4.97 -0.09 18.96
C THR A 4 -4.29 -1.40 18.62
N ASP A 5 -5.03 -2.51 18.70
CA ASP A 5 -4.59 -3.81 18.19
C ASP A 5 -4.27 -3.67 16.69
N ILE A 6 -3.03 -3.32 16.37
CA ILE A 6 -2.51 -3.37 15.02
C ILE A 6 -2.43 -4.85 14.66
N LYS A 7 -3.46 -5.34 13.99
CA LYS A 7 -3.44 -6.68 13.40
C LYS A 7 -2.43 -6.66 12.26
N THR A 8 -1.23 -7.16 12.54
CA THR A 8 -0.24 -7.43 11.52
C THR A 8 -0.55 -8.80 10.94
N GLU A 9 -0.97 -8.84 9.68
CA GLU A 9 -1.18 -10.09 8.95
C GLU A 9 0.08 -10.39 8.14
N GLN A 10 0.63 -11.57 8.31
CA GLN A 10 1.74 -12.05 7.48
C GLN A 10 1.17 -12.90 6.35
N LYS A 11 1.53 -12.55 5.12
CA LYS A 11 1.21 -13.35 3.92
C LYS A 11 2.48 -13.70 3.17
N GLU A 12 2.47 -14.84 2.51
CA GLU A 12 3.51 -15.16 1.56
C GLU A 12 3.19 -14.48 0.22
N ALA A 13 4.21 -14.04 -0.49
CA ALA A 13 4.09 -13.48 -1.82
C ALA A 13 5.25 -13.95 -2.68
N LYS A 14 4.98 -14.28 -3.94
CA LYS A 14 5.98 -14.71 -4.89
C LYS A 14 6.35 -13.58 -5.82
N LEU A 15 7.64 -13.30 -5.96
CA LEU A 15 8.15 -12.36 -6.95
C LEU A 15 7.98 -12.95 -8.36
N THR A 16 7.23 -12.29 -9.23
CA THR A 16 6.95 -12.76 -10.60
C THR A 16 7.68 -11.98 -11.66
N ALA A 17 7.81 -10.67 -11.50
CA ALA A 17 8.49 -9.81 -12.46
C ALA A 17 9.23 -8.66 -11.77
N VAL A 18 10.22 -8.11 -12.45
CA VAL A 18 10.90 -6.88 -12.05
C VAL A 18 11.08 -6.02 -13.29
N GLU A 19 10.36 -4.90 -13.36
CA GLU A 19 10.37 -3.98 -14.49
C GLU A 19 10.43 -2.53 -13.99
N ASP A 20 11.23 -1.68 -14.65
CA ASP A 20 11.33 -0.24 -14.38
C ASP A 20 11.53 0.16 -12.90
N GLY A 21 12.24 -0.66 -12.12
CA GLY A 21 12.48 -0.41 -10.69
C GLY A 21 11.30 -0.75 -9.77
N LEU A 22 10.29 -1.42 -10.31
CA LEU A 22 9.18 -2.03 -9.58
C LEU A 22 9.27 -3.55 -9.68
N ALA A 23 8.99 -4.21 -8.56
CA ALA A 23 8.88 -5.66 -8.46
C ALA A 23 7.41 -6.04 -8.31
N GLU A 24 6.96 -6.96 -9.14
CA GLU A 24 5.62 -7.52 -9.13
C GLU A 24 5.59 -8.75 -8.23
N PHE A 25 4.63 -8.78 -7.31
CA PHE A 25 4.42 -9.88 -6.40
C PHE A 25 3.00 -10.41 -6.50
N ILE A 26 2.86 -11.73 -6.41
CA ILE A 26 1.58 -12.41 -6.30
C ILE A 26 1.45 -12.99 -4.89
N LEU A 27 0.39 -12.66 -4.18
CA LEU A 27 0.08 -13.21 -2.86
C LEU A 27 -0.17 -14.72 -2.94
N ASP A 28 0.60 -15.51 -2.19
CA ASP A 28 0.39 -16.93 -1.97
C ASP A 28 -0.66 -17.08 -0.85
N GLY A 29 -1.90 -17.39 -1.21
CA GLY A 29 -2.98 -17.56 -0.22
C GLY A 29 -4.42 -17.36 -0.70
N GLY A 30 -4.65 -17.08 -1.98
CA GLY A 30 -5.97 -17.03 -2.62
C GLY A 30 -6.31 -18.25 -3.49
N PHE A 31 -5.53 -19.34 -3.39
CA PHE A 31 -5.62 -20.47 -4.32
C PHE A 31 -6.58 -21.55 -3.81
N ASP A 32 -7.85 -21.43 -4.19
CA ASP A 32 -8.65 -22.62 -4.46
C ASP A 32 -8.29 -23.04 -5.89
N GLU A 33 -7.76 -24.26 -6.08
CA GLU A 33 -7.27 -24.79 -7.38
C GLU A 33 -8.33 -24.75 -8.51
N SER A 34 -9.57 -24.38 -8.18
CA SER A 34 -10.72 -24.29 -9.09
C SER A 34 -10.90 -22.94 -9.80
N GLN A 35 -10.19 -21.86 -9.43
CA GLN A 35 -10.42 -20.53 -10.03
C GLN A 35 -9.12 -19.79 -10.35
N GLN A 36 -9.05 -19.31 -11.61
CA GLN A 36 -8.10 -18.31 -12.12
C GLN A 36 -7.69 -17.32 -11.03
N ALA A 37 -6.37 -17.14 -10.83
CA ALA A 37 -5.81 -16.03 -10.08
C ALA A 37 -6.52 -14.74 -10.55
N LYS A 38 -7.36 -14.17 -9.69
CA LYS A 38 -8.02 -12.90 -10.00
C LYS A 38 -6.94 -11.83 -9.96
N ASP A 39 -7.01 -10.85 -10.86
CA ASP A 39 -6.15 -9.66 -10.94
C ASP A 39 -5.91 -8.94 -9.59
N GLU A 40 -6.70 -9.26 -8.55
CA GLU A 40 -6.67 -8.63 -7.23
C GLU A 40 -5.53 -9.11 -6.31
N ASP A 41 -4.82 -10.20 -6.62
CA ASP A 41 -3.73 -10.74 -5.78
C ASP A 41 -2.33 -10.26 -6.18
N VAL A 42 -2.24 -9.36 -7.16
CA VAL A 42 -0.99 -8.78 -7.64
C VAL A 42 -0.74 -7.43 -6.98
N PHE A 43 0.47 -7.21 -6.47
CA PHE A 43 0.89 -5.89 -6.02
C PHE A 43 2.32 -5.57 -6.46
N PHE A 44 2.62 -4.28 -6.55
CA PHE A 44 3.93 -3.79 -6.96
C PHE A 44 4.66 -3.17 -5.78
N TRP A 45 5.97 -3.41 -5.71
CA TRP A 45 6.82 -2.87 -4.66
C TRP A 45 8.12 -2.31 -5.24
N PRO A 46 8.64 -1.17 -4.75
CA PRO A 46 9.90 -0.61 -5.24
C PRO A 46 11.07 -1.56 -5.03
N THR A 47 11.85 -1.84 -6.08
CA THR A 47 13.03 -2.72 -5.99
C THR A 47 14.08 -2.16 -5.04
N SER A 48 14.17 -0.83 -4.90
CA SER A 48 15.04 -0.15 -3.93
C SER A 48 14.73 -0.48 -2.47
N LYS A 49 13.54 -1.02 -2.20
CA LYS A 49 13.08 -1.42 -0.86
C LYS A 49 13.14 -2.93 -0.64
N LEU A 50 13.55 -3.69 -1.66
CA LEU A 50 13.72 -5.13 -1.55
C LEU A 50 15.09 -5.48 -0.97
N PRO A 51 15.19 -6.64 -0.29
CA PRO A 51 16.48 -7.18 0.09
C PRO A 51 17.32 -7.53 -1.15
N GLU A 52 18.63 -7.30 -1.10
CA GLU A 52 19.56 -7.39 -2.24
C GLU A 52 19.65 -8.79 -2.89
N ASN A 53 19.16 -9.83 -2.22
CA ASN A 53 19.30 -11.24 -2.65
C ASN A 53 18.01 -11.88 -3.17
N ILE A 54 16.97 -11.09 -3.42
CA ILE A 54 15.70 -11.63 -3.93
C ILE A 54 15.81 -11.92 -5.44
N LYS A 55 15.28 -13.07 -5.87
CA LYS A 55 15.21 -13.47 -7.28
C LYS A 55 13.77 -13.72 -7.71
N ILE A 56 13.53 -13.55 -9.01
CA ILE A 56 12.24 -13.92 -9.61
C ILE A 56 11.97 -15.40 -9.30
N GLY A 57 10.77 -15.69 -8.80
CA GLY A 57 10.35 -16.99 -8.34
C GLY A 57 10.48 -17.22 -6.83
N ASP A 58 11.24 -16.37 -6.12
CA ASP A 58 11.37 -16.46 -4.67
C ASP A 58 10.06 -16.08 -3.98
N LYS A 59 9.77 -16.79 -2.88
CA LYS A 59 8.70 -16.45 -1.96
C LYS A 59 9.24 -15.58 -0.84
N VAL A 60 8.55 -14.49 -0.57
CA VAL A 60 8.83 -13.57 0.54
C VAL A 60 7.63 -13.52 1.48
N CYS A 61 7.92 -13.35 2.76
CA CYS A 61 6.89 -13.06 3.75
C CYS A 61 6.70 -11.54 3.80
N ILE A 62 5.48 -11.08 3.54
CA ILE A 62 5.09 -9.69 3.68
C ILE A 62 4.24 -9.51 4.93
N SER A 63 4.59 -8.53 5.74
CA SER A 63 3.80 -8.10 6.88
C SER A 63 2.92 -6.94 6.44
N MET A 64 1.61 -7.17 6.38
CA MET A 64 0.62 -6.14 6.10
C MET A 64 0.05 -5.65 7.42
N GLU A 65 0.29 -4.38 7.74
CA GLU A 65 -0.39 -3.72 8.84
C GLU A 65 -1.84 -3.43 8.42
N LEU A 66 -2.78 -4.25 8.89
CA LEU A 66 -4.20 -3.98 8.73
C LEU A 66 -4.59 -2.90 9.74
N LYS A 67 -4.27 -1.65 9.43
CA LYS A 67 -4.88 -0.51 10.12
C LYS A 67 -6.39 -0.67 10.05
N ASN A 68 -7.03 -0.59 11.22
CA ASN A 68 -8.47 -0.76 11.34
C ASN A 68 -9.18 0.16 10.32
N LYS A 69 -10.23 -0.32 9.66
CA LYS A 69 -10.92 0.39 8.57
C LYS A 69 -11.31 1.81 8.96
N GLU A 70 -11.68 2.01 10.22
CA GLU A 70 -12.02 3.31 10.80
C GLU A 70 -10.84 4.28 10.91
N GLU A 71 -9.64 3.76 11.20
CA GLU A 71 -8.41 4.56 11.27
C GLU A 71 -7.98 5.00 9.87
N ARG A 72 -8.06 4.10 8.88
CA ARG A 72 -7.77 4.43 7.48
C ARG A 72 -8.73 5.49 6.93
N ILE A 73 -10.02 5.38 7.25
CA ILE A 73 -11.03 6.41 6.87
C ILE A 73 -10.72 7.75 7.53
N ARG A 74 -10.27 7.74 8.80
CA ARG A 74 -9.90 8.96 9.54
C ARG A 74 -8.68 9.65 8.93
N GLU A 75 -7.65 8.89 8.54
CA GLU A 75 -6.44 9.43 7.91
C GLU A 75 -6.77 10.07 6.54
N VAL A 76 -7.46 9.35 5.66
CA VAL A 76 -7.86 9.88 4.34
C VAL A 76 -8.73 11.14 4.47
N LYS A 77 -9.63 11.18 5.47
CA LYS A 77 -10.45 12.37 5.73
C LYS A 77 -9.58 13.55 6.19
N LYS A 78 -8.60 13.31 7.06
CA LYS A 78 -7.68 14.33 7.56
C LYS A 78 -6.80 14.89 6.45
N GLU A 79 -6.31 14.06 5.54
CA GLU A 79 -5.55 14.49 4.35
C GLU A 79 -6.41 15.38 3.44
N LYS A 80 -7.64 14.95 3.11
CA LYS A 80 -8.57 15.78 2.33
C LYS A 80 -8.90 17.11 2.99
N GLU A 81 -9.10 17.14 4.30
CA GLU A 81 -9.34 18.39 5.03
C GLU A 81 -8.12 19.31 5.01
N GLN A 82 -6.91 18.76 5.03
CA GLN A 82 -5.68 19.55 4.89
C GLN A 82 -5.52 20.11 3.48
N GLU A 83 -5.73 19.30 2.44
CA GLU A 83 -5.69 19.76 1.05
C GLU A 83 -6.69 20.89 0.81
N LEU A 84 -7.90 20.79 1.35
CA LEU A 84 -8.92 21.84 1.24
C LEU A 84 -8.46 23.15 1.89
N LYS A 85 -7.88 23.07 3.10
CA LYS A 85 -7.34 24.25 3.80
C LYS A 85 -6.18 24.88 3.05
N TYR A 86 -5.29 24.07 2.47
CA TYR A 86 -4.18 24.58 1.67
C TYR A 86 -4.67 25.27 0.39
N ALA A 87 -5.70 24.72 -0.27
CA ALA A 87 -6.30 25.34 -1.44
C ALA A 87 -6.95 26.69 -1.11
N GLU A 88 -7.66 26.78 0.02
CA GLU A 88 -8.27 28.04 0.49
C GLU A 88 -7.22 29.09 0.84
N MET A 89 -6.15 28.69 1.53
CA MET A 89 -5.02 29.57 1.85
C MET A 89 -4.30 30.08 0.60
N ARG A 90 -4.12 29.23 -0.42
CA ARG A 90 -3.54 29.65 -1.71
C ARG A 90 -4.41 30.70 -2.39
N LYS A 91 -5.72 30.50 -2.41
CA LYS A 91 -6.66 31.45 -3.01
C LYS A 91 -6.63 32.82 -2.30
N ILE A 92 -6.61 32.83 -0.97
CA ILE A 92 -6.47 34.06 -0.17
C ILE A 92 -5.14 34.77 -0.47
N LEU A 93 -4.05 33.99 -0.59
CA LEU A 93 -2.73 34.56 -0.89
C LEU A 93 -2.67 35.15 -2.31
N GLU A 94 -3.28 34.48 -3.29
CA GLU A 94 -3.39 34.98 -4.66
C GLU A 94 -4.25 36.26 -4.73
N ASP A 95 -5.33 36.35 -3.95
CA ASP A 95 -6.16 37.57 -3.84
C ASP A 95 -5.46 38.72 -3.09
N LEU A 96 -4.45 38.45 -2.26
CA LEU A 96 -3.67 39.47 -1.53
C LEU A 96 -2.49 40.02 -2.34
N ILE A 97 -1.99 39.24 -3.31
CA ILE A 97 -0.85 39.59 -4.17
C ILE A 97 -1.32 40.30 -5.46
N ASN A 98 -2.58 40.12 -5.85
CA ASN A 98 -3.24 40.86 -6.94
C ASN A 98 -3.86 42.18 -6.45
#